data_AF-A0A5A9DWA8-F1
#
_entry.id   AF-A0A5A9DWA8-F1
#
_cell.length_a   1.000
_cell.length_b   1.000
_cell.length_c   1.000
_cell.angle_alpha   90.00
_cell.angle_beta   90.00
_cell.angle_gamma   90.00
#
_symmetry.space_group_name_H-M   'P 1'
#
loop_
_entity.id
_entity.type
_entity.pdbx_description
1 polymer ?
#
loop_
_entity_poly.entity_id
_entity_poly.type
_entity_poly.pdbx_seq_one_letter_code
_entity_poly.pdbx_strand_id
1 'polypeptide(L)'
;MGNPVIGCSNQEAHTNYTSPSRQEVDDFISEHNIHLLTIEETEDATIILLQNGIYYLSTNENDKLIEDYVGWSGNDDQKVNIGMSNTGMPHAHVIINDERLLDEAKEVKVEFHDGTTVIQPLDGKRGMILFYDKNKRDLTIHNELHLSIYNQDRTVIYEESF
;
A
#
# COMPACT_ATOMS: atom_id res chain seq x y z
N MET A 1 -33.50 10.43 -41.57
CA MET A 1 -32.98 10.82 -40.24
C MET A 1 -32.39 9.56 -39.62
N GLY A 2 -31.06 9.43 -39.64
CA GLY A 2 -30.36 8.27 -39.09
C GLY A 2 -29.95 8.58 -37.66
N ASN A 3 -30.36 7.74 -36.71
CA ASN A 3 -29.88 7.83 -35.35
C ASN A 3 -28.42 7.35 -35.29
N PRO A 4 -27.52 8.05 -34.60
CA PRO A 4 -26.19 7.53 -34.36
C PRO A 4 -26.29 6.38 -33.35
N VAL A 5 -25.84 5.20 -33.76
CA VAL A 5 -25.54 4.11 -32.84
C VAL A 5 -24.21 4.49 -32.17
N ILE A 6 -24.29 5.01 -30.93
CA ILE A 6 -23.12 5.12 -30.07
C ILE A 6 -22.81 3.69 -29.60
N GLY A 7 -21.96 3.01 -30.36
CA GLY A 7 -21.32 1.79 -29.90
C GLY A 7 -20.22 2.18 -28.92
N CYS A 8 -20.54 2.19 -27.62
CA CYS A 8 -19.49 2.04 -26.60
C CYS A 8 -18.91 0.64 -26.80
N SER A 9 -17.69 0.57 -27.35
CA SER A 9 -16.93 -0.66 -27.37
C SER A 9 -16.61 -1.04 -25.93
N ASN A 10 -17.43 -1.91 -25.35
CA ASN A 10 -17.03 -2.72 -24.20
C ASN A 10 -15.94 -3.67 -24.68
N GLN A 11 -14.71 -3.17 -24.71
CA GLN A 11 -13.52 -4.00 -24.52
C GLN A 11 -12.90 -3.52 -23.22
N GLU A 12 -13.45 -4.00 -22.10
CA GLU A 12 -12.61 -4.27 -20.94
C GLU A 12 -11.60 -5.32 -21.42
N ALA A 13 -10.50 -4.84 -22.00
CA ALA A 13 -9.32 -5.66 -22.14
C ALA A 13 -8.92 -6.00 -20.70
N HIS A 14 -9.22 -7.23 -20.26
CA HIS A 14 -8.59 -7.83 -19.10
C HIS A 14 -7.10 -7.87 -19.38
N THR A 15 -6.43 -6.75 -19.11
CA THR A 15 -4.99 -6.63 -19.26
C THR A 15 -4.46 -7.45 -18.10
N ASN A 16 -3.90 -8.62 -18.40
CA ASN A 16 -3.29 -9.46 -17.38
C ASN A 16 -2.03 -8.75 -16.92
N TYR A 17 -2.07 -8.24 -15.69
CA TYR A 17 -0.92 -7.66 -15.01
C TYR A 17 -0.29 -8.74 -14.13
N THR A 18 1.03 -8.71 -14.02
CA THR A 18 1.82 -9.56 -13.13
C THR A 18 2.79 -8.70 -12.34
N SER A 19 3.22 -9.15 -11.17
CA SER A 19 4.29 -8.45 -10.47
C SER A 19 5.59 -8.50 -11.31
N PRO A 20 6.33 -7.39 -11.44
CA PRO A 20 7.64 -7.40 -12.07
C PRO A 20 8.61 -8.32 -11.34
N SER A 21 9.66 -8.75 -12.05
CA SER A 21 10.74 -9.50 -11.45
C SER A 21 11.51 -8.65 -10.44
N ARG A 22 12.17 -9.31 -9.49
CA ARG A 22 13.00 -8.62 -8.49
C ARG A 22 14.05 -7.70 -9.11
N GLN A 23 14.66 -8.12 -10.23
CA GLN A 23 15.67 -7.33 -10.93
C GLN A 23 15.07 -6.04 -11.50
N GLU A 24 13.90 -6.11 -12.15
CA GLU A 24 13.23 -4.92 -12.71
C GLU A 24 12.86 -3.92 -11.62
N VAL A 25 12.45 -4.42 -10.44
CA VAL A 25 12.16 -3.57 -9.28
C VAL A 25 13.43 -2.90 -8.75
N ASP A 26 14.52 -3.66 -8.60
CA ASP A 26 15.79 -3.12 -8.11
C ASP A 26 16.39 -2.10 -9.09
N ASP A 27 16.28 -2.35 -10.40
CA ASP A 27 16.68 -1.41 -11.45
C ASP A 27 15.84 -0.13 -11.39
N PHE A 28 14.51 -0.25 -11.27
CA PHE A 28 13.62 0.90 -11.10
C PHE A 28 13.98 1.75 -9.87
N ILE A 29 14.21 1.10 -8.72
CA ILE A 29 14.61 1.79 -7.48
C ILE A 29 15.92 2.54 -7.69
N SER A 30 16.90 1.93 -8.36
CA SER A 30 18.21 2.52 -8.61
C SER A 30 18.13 3.69 -9.60
N GLU A 31 17.42 3.52 -10.72
CA GLU A 31 17.27 4.54 -11.77
C GLU A 31 16.57 5.79 -11.26
N HIS A 32 15.56 5.62 -10.40
CA HIS A 32 14.79 6.71 -9.82
C HIS A 32 15.34 7.22 -8.48
N ASN A 33 16.44 6.64 -7.98
CA ASN A 33 17.07 6.95 -6.69
C ASN A 33 16.03 6.95 -5.54
N ILE A 34 15.22 5.89 -5.48
CA ILE A 34 14.11 5.78 -4.54
C ILE A 34 14.61 5.40 -3.15
N HIS A 35 14.22 6.21 -2.15
CA HIS A 35 14.39 5.90 -0.73
C HIS A 35 13.15 5.16 -0.21
N LEU A 36 13.13 3.83 -0.36
CA LEU A 36 11.99 3.02 0.05
C LEU A 36 11.94 2.79 1.58
N LEU A 37 10.73 2.72 2.11
CA LEU A 37 10.45 2.33 3.49
C LEU A 37 10.13 0.84 3.60
N THR A 38 9.30 0.33 2.68
CA THR A 38 9.03 -1.10 2.54
C THR A 38 8.63 -1.42 1.11
N ILE A 39 8.70 -2.70 0.78
CA ILE A 39 8.22 -3.29 -0.45
C ILE A 39 7.30 -4.46 -0.12
N GLU A 40 6.20 -4.58 -0.83
CA GLU A 40 5.31 -5.76 -0.78
C GLU A 40 4.99 -6.23 -2.19
N GLU A 41 5.19 -7.52 -2.42
CA GLU A 41 4.85 -8.18 -3.67
C GLU A 41 3.47 -8.84 -3.54
N THR A 42 2.66 -8.70 -4.58
CA THR A 42 1.39 -9.41 -4.77
C THR A 42 1.45 -10.20 -6.08
N GLU A 43 0.38 -10.92 -6.43
CA GLU A 43 0.33 -11.66 -7.70
C GLU A 43 0.57 -10.75 -8.92
N ASP A 44 0.12 -9.51 -8.84
CA ASP A 44 -0.03 -8.66 -10.03
C ASP A 44 0.75 -7.35 -9.98
N ALA A 45 1.31 -7.02 -8.82
CA ALA A 45 2.04 -5.80 -8.64
C ALA A 45 3.08 -5.93 -7.52
N THR A 46 4.09 -5.09 -7.62
CA THR A 46 4.98 -4.73 -6.52
C THR A 46 4.61 -3.34 -6.02
N ILE A 47 4.34 -3.22 -4.72
CA ILE A 47 4.04 -1.96 -4.05
C ILE A 47 5.28 -1.47 -3.31
N ILE A 48 5.73 -0.26 -3.61
CA ILE A 48 6.87 0.38 -2.94
C ILE A 48 6.35 1.56 -2.14
N LEU A 49 6.48 1.49 -0.82
CA LEU A 49 6.11 2.57 0.09
C LEU A 49 7.29 3.53 0.30
N LEU A 50 7.02 4.82 0.18
CA LEU A 50 7.93 5.93 0.46
C LEU A 50 7.34 6.80 1.57
N GLN A 51 8.12 7.77 2.07
CA GLN A 51 7.64 8.73 3.08
C GLN A 51 6.38 9.49 2.63
N ASN A 52 6.35 9.89 1.35
CA ASN A 52 5.35 10.82 0.80
C ASN A 52 4.60 10.25 -0.41
N GLY A 53 4.62 8.93 -0.58
CA GLY A 53 3.94 8.30 -1.71
C GLY A 53 4.09 6.79 -1.76
N ILE A 54 3.38 6.20 -2.72
CA ILE A 54 3.48 4.79 -3.08
C ILE A 54 3.66 4.67 -4.59
N TYR A 55 4.59 3.82 -5.01
CA TYR A 55 4.61 3.29 -6.38
C TYR A 55 3.90 1.94 -6.43
N TYR A 56 3.14 1.75 -7.50
CA TYR A 56 2.61 0.46 -7.93
C TYR A 56 3.30 0.09 -9.23
N LEU A 57 4.06 -0.99 -9.22
CA LEU A 57 4.77 -1.50 -10.37
C LEU A 57 4.11 -2.79 -10.84
N SER A 58 3.79 -2.88 -12.12
CA SER A 58 3.21 -4.09 -12.73
C SER A 58 3.81 -4.32 -14.11
N THR A 59 3.83 -5.56 -14.55
CA THR A 59 4.25 -5.94 -15.90
C THR A 59 3.03 -6.37 -16.69
N ASN A 60 2.84 -5.77 -17.86
CA ASN A 60 1.74 -6.15 -18.76
C ASN A 60 2.11 -7.35 -19.64
N GLU A 61 1.16 -7.81 -20.45
CA GLU A 61 1.32 -8.96 -21.37
C GLU A 61 2.45 -8.83 -22.42
N ASN A 62 3.04 -7.65 -22.59
CA ASN A 62 4.15 -7.40 -23.52
C ASN A 62 5.49 -7.22 -22.78
N ASP A 63 5.59 -7.71 -21.54
CA ASP A 63 6.76 -7.56 -20.65
C ASP A 63 7.17 -6.09 -20.45
N LYS A 64 6.21 -5.17 -20.55
CA LYS A 64 6.46 -3.75 -20.30
C LYS A 64 6.10 -3.41 -18.86
N LEU A 65 7.07 -2.83 -18.15
CA LEU A 65 6.86 -2.22 -16.84
C LEU A 65 5.89 -1.04 -16.94
N ILE A 66 4.86 -1.08 -16.11
CA ILE A 66 3.87 -0.04 -15.90
C ILE A 66 4.06 0.49 -14.48
N GLU A 67 4.21 1.80 -14.38
CA GLU A 67 4.33 2.54 -13.13
C GLU A 67 3.06 3.36 -12.88
N ASP A 68 2.57 3.30 -11.65
CA ASP A 68 1.62 4.28 -11.12
C ASP A 68 2.15 4.84 -9.81
N TYR A 69 1.95 6.14 -9.58
CA TYR A 69 2.45 6.84 -8.40
C TYR A 69 1.34 7.66 -7.74
N VAL A 70 1.11 7.38 -6.48
CA VAL A 70 0.19 8.14 -5.63
C VAL A 70 1.02 8.86 -4.58
N GLY A 71 1.17 10.18 -4.74
CA GLY A 71 1.83 11.04 -3.77
C GLY A 71 0.84 11.70 -2.82
N TRP A 72 1.30 12.03 -1.62
CA TRP A 72 0.57 12.84 -0.66
C TRP A 72 1.48 13.92 -0.05
N SER A 73 0.86 14.96 0.51
CA SER A 73 1.60 15.93 1.32
C SER A 73 2.07 15.24 2.59
N GLY A 74 3.39 15.11 2.74
CA GLY A 74 4.00 14.64 3.97
C GLY A 74 3.67 15.56 5.14
N ASN A 75 3.41 14.95 6.29
CA ASN A 75 3.42 15.64 7.57
C ASN A 75 4.42 14.94 8.48
N ASP A 76 5.70 15.23 8.27
CA ASP A 76 6.79 14.59 9.02
C ASP A 76 6.77 14.94 10.52
N ASP A 77 5.96 15.93 10.92
CA ASP A 77 5.75 16.32 12.32
C ASP A 77 4.79 15.38 13.06
N GLN A 78 4.00 14.55 12.35
CA GLN A 78 3.16 13.52 12.98
C GLN A 78 4.00 12.33 13.41
N LYS A 79 3.71 11.77 14.58
CA LYS A 79 4.41 10.58 15.09
C LYS A 79 4.22 9.37 14.17
N VAL A 80 3.03 9.24 13.61
CA VAL A 80 2.65 8.19 12.67
C VAL A 80 1.86 8.83 11.54
N ASN A 81 2.21 8.50 10.30
CA ASN A 81 1.39 8.76 9.13
C ASN A 81 0.63 7.48 8.78
N ILE A 82 -0.69 7.58 8.70
CA ILE A 82 -1.57 6.49 8.28
C ILE A 82 -2.41 6.95 7.10
N GLY A 83 -2.60 6.06 6.15
CA GLY A 83 -3.50 6.27 5.03
C GLY A 83 -3.96 4.95 4.45
N MET A 84 -4.82 5.06 3.44
CA MET A 84 -5.46 3.90 2.84
C MET A 84 -5.54 4.08 1.33
N SER A 85 -5.37 2.99 0.61
CA SER A 85 -5.57 2.91 -0.82
C SER A 85 -6.64 1.88 -1.13
N ASN A 86 -7.55 2.23 -2.04
CA ASN A 86 -8.55 1.32 -2.60
C ASN A 86 -8.18 0.87 -4.03
N THR A 87 -7.06 1.35 -4.57
CA THR A 87 -6.63 1.03 -5.93
C THR A 87 -6.04 -0.38 -5.97
N GLY A 88 -6.60 -1.24 -6.83
CA GLY A 88 -6.15 -2.62 -7.00
C GLY A 88 -6.54 -3.49 -5.81
N MET A 89 -5.65 -3.61 -4.82
CA MET A 89 -5.88 -4.37 -3.59
C MET A 89 -5.94 -3.41 -2.41
N PRO A 90 -7.09 -3.30 -1.73
CA PRO A 90 -7.19 -2.35 -0.64
C PRO A 90 -6.24 -2.66 0.51
N HIS A 91 -5.55 -1.64 0.96
CA HIS A 91 -4.58 -1.74 2.03
C HIS A 91 -4.46 -0.43 2.78
N ALA A 92 -4.10 -0.53 4.06
CA ALA A 92 -3.59 0.58 4.84
C ALA A 92 -2.06 0.67 4.66
N HIS A 93 -1.52 1.87 4.70
CA HIS A 93 -0.10 2.10 4.89
C HIS A 93 0.13 2.82 6.21
N VAL A 94 1.17 2.42 6.93
CA VAL A 94 1.54 2.98 8.23
C VAL A 94 3.03 3.33 8.18
N ILE A 95 3.38 4.56 8.54
CA ILE A 95 4.76 5.06 8.59
C ILE A 95 5.00 5.67 9.97
N ILE A 96 5.98 5.14 10.70
CA ILE A 96 6.34 5.62 12.05
C ILE A 96 7.47 6.65 11.93
N ASN A 97 7.20 7.93 12.20
CA ASN A 97 8.21 8.98 12.13
C ASN A 97 8.92 9.21 13.48
N ASP A 98 8.24 8.93 14.59
CA ASP A 98 8.81 9.09 15.93
C ASP A 98 9.83 7.97 16.23
N GLU A 99 11.12 8.31 16.34
CA GLU A 99 12.20 7.34 16.59
C GLU A 99 12.00 6.54 17.89
N ARG A 100 11.48 7.17 18.94
CA ARG A 100 11.26 6.49 20.22
C ARG A 100 10.16 5.45 20.10
N LEU A 101 9.08 5.81 19.39
CA LEU A 101 8.01 4.89 19.06
C LEU A 101 8.53 3.74 18.19
N LEU A 102 9.36 4.03 17.18
CA LEU A 102 9.96 3.02 16.30
C LEU A 102 10.84 2.02 17.08
N ASP A 103 11.65 2.49 18.02
CA ASP A 103 12.51 1.65 18.86
C ASP A 103 11.69 0.68 19.74
N GLU A 104 10.61 1.19 20.33
CA GLU A 104 9.75 0.46 21.25
C GLU A 104 8.76 -0.47 20.54
N ALA A 105 8.31 -0.09 19.34
CA ALA A 105 7.31 -0.81 18.57
C ALA A 105 7.80 -2.20 18.14
N LYS A 106 6.88 -3.16 18.19
CA LYS A 106 7.11 -4.57 17.81
C LYS A 106 6.03 -5.10 16.88
N GLU A 107 4.82 -4.60 17.00
CA GLU A 107 3.66 -5.07 16.25
C GLU A 107 2.73 -3.91 15.93
N VAL A 108 2.16 -3.93 14.72
CA VAL A 108 1.13 -3.00 14.27
C VAL A 108 -0.13 -3.79 14.00
N LYS A 109 -1.25 -3.30 14.53
CA LYS A 109 -2.61 -3.78 14.22
C LYS A 109 -3.37 -2.66 13.53
N VAL A 110 -4.02 -3.00 12.43
CA VAL A 110 -5.05 -2.18 11.80
C VAL A 110 -6.37 -2.94 11.89
N GLU A 111 -7.40 -2.28 12.41
CA GLU A 111 -8.77 -2.73 12.40
C GLU A 111 -9.57 -1.87 11.42
N PHE A 112 -10.16 -2.50 10.41
CA PHE A 112 -11.00 -1.84 9.42
C PHE A 112 -12.43 -1.69 9.94
N HIS A 113 -13.21 -0.79 9.33
CA HIS A 113 -14.59 -0.47 9.73
C HIS A 113 -15.50 -1.69 9.99
N ASP A 114 -15.33 -2.78 9.24
CA ASP A 114 -16.16 -3.98 9.34
C ASP A 114 -15.70 -4.95 10.46
N GLY A 115 -14.68 -4.57 11.24
CA GLY A 115 -14.05 -5.37 12.28
C GLY A 115 -12.97 -6.33 11.77
N THR A 116 -12.65 -6.32 10.47
CA THR A 116 -11.50 -7.06 9.95
C THR A 116 -10.22 -6.51 10.56
N THR A 117 -9.36 -7.40 11.08
CA THR A 117 -8.11 -7.00 11.72
C THR A 117 -6.92 -7.62 11.01
N VAL A 118 -5.92 -6.79 10.76
CA VAL A 118 -4.64 -7.20 10.19
C VAL A 118 -3.56 -6.83 11.18
N ILE A 119 -2.77 -7.83 11.57
CA ILE A 119 -1.69 -7.68 12.54
C ILE A 119 -0.41 -8.10 11.85
N GLN A 120 0.62 -7.27 11.94
CA GLN A 120 1.91 -7.57 11.34
C GLN A 120 3.06 -7.11 12.25
N PRO A 121 4.11 -7.94 12.41
CA PRO A 121 5.30 -7.54 13.15
C PRO A 121 6.02 -6.41 12.41
N LEU A 122 6.62 -5.50 13.18
CA LEU A 122 7.32 -4.35 12.62
C LEU A 122 8.70 -4.74 12.05
N ASP A 123 9.38 -5.70 12.68
CA ASP A 123 10.72 -6.20 12.29
C ASP A 123 11.75 -5.09 12.03
N GLY A 124 11.65 -3.97 12.76
CA GLY A 124 12.52 -2.80 12.61
C GLY A 124 12.23 -1.94 11.37
N LYS A 125 11.16 -2.24 10.61
CA LYS A 125 10.73 -1.43 9.48
C LYS A 125 10.05 -0.15 9.95
N ARG A 126 10.31 0.96 9.25
CA ARG A 126 9.63 2.22 9.49
C ARG A 126 8.23 2.27 8.87
N GLY A 127 8.08 1.62 7.72
CA GLY A 127 6.86 1.62 6.93
C GLY A 127 6.27 0.22 6.77
N MET A 128 4.95 0.14 6.70
CA MET A 128 4.20 -1.11 6.54
C MET A 128 3.05 -0.93 5.56
N ILE A 129 2.72 -2.02 4.87
CA ILE A 129 1.54 -2.13 4.00
C ILE A 129 0.70 -3.29 4.55
N LEU A 130 -0.48 -2.98 5.07
CA LEU A 130 -1.39 -3.93 5.68
C LEU A 130 -2.60 -4.14 4.76
N PHE A 131 -2.58 -5.23 4.01
CA PHE A 131 -3.66 -5.57 3.07
C PHE A 131 -4.91 -6.00 3.82
N TYR A 132 -6.06 -5.41 3.47
CA TYR A 132 -7.36 -5.88 3.95
C TYR A 132 -7.62 -7.34 3.53
N ASP A 133 -7.34 -7.64 2.26
CA ASP A 133 -7.24 -9.00 1.73
C ASP A 133 -6.24 -9.01 0.57
N LYS A 134 -5.07 -9.61 0.79
CA LYS A 134 -3.97 -9.64 -0.19
C LYS A 134 -4.32 -10.42 -1.47
N ASN A 135 -5.39 -11.22 -1.46
CA ASN A 135 -5.79 -12.08 -2.58
C ASN A 135 -7.04 -11.57 -3.32
N LYS A 136 -7.67 -10.49 -2.85
CA LYS A 136 -8.87 -9.95 -3.48
C LYS A 136 -8.63 -8.55 -4.02
N ARG A 137 -9.05 -8.38 -5.28
CA ARG A 137 -9.05 -7.10 -5.99
C ARG A 137 -10.41 -6.43 -5.90
N ASP A 138 -10.41 -5.12 -6.16
CA ASP A 138 -11.62 -4.30 -6.36
C ASP A 138 -12.61 -4.36 -5.19
N LEU A 139 -12.10 -4.67 -4.00
CA LEU A 139 -12.86 -4.55 -2.78
C LEU A 139 -13.06 -3.06 -2.48
N THR A 140 -14.31 -2.68 -2.20
CA THR A 140 -14.59 -1.36 -1.65
C THR A 140 -14.54 -1.46 -0.14
N ILE A 141 -13.58 -0.79 0.48
CA ILE A 141 -13.51 -0.63 1.93
C ILE A 141 -13.85 0.79 2.33
N HIS A 142 -14.44 0.95 3.51
CA HIS A 142 -14.71 2.26 4.09
C HIS A 142 -13.38 2.91 4.51
N ASN A 143 -13.30 4.24 4.37
CA ASN A 143 -12.12 5.02 4.75
C ASN A 143 -11.97 5.20 6.26
N GLU A 144 -12.48 4.25 7.05
CA GLU A 144 -12.41 4.29 8.51
C GLU A 144 -11.56 3.11 8.99
N LEU A 145 -10.57 3.41 9.84
CA LEU A 145 -9.71 2.41 10.44
C LEU A 145 -9.27 2.81 11.86
N HIS A 146 -8.83 1.82 12.61
CA HIS A 146 -8.21 2.01 13.92
C HIS A 146 -6.84 1.34 13.93
N LEU A 147 -5.83 2.14 14.23
CA LEU A 147 -4.44 1.74 14.38
C LEU A 147 -4.13 1.51 15.85
N SER A 148 -3.44 0.42 16.15
CA SER A 148 -2.78 0.19 17.44
C SER A 148 -1.35 -0.30 17.21
N ILE A 149 -0.39 0.29 17.92
CA ILE A 149 1.02 -0.15 17.91
C ILE A 149 1.37 -0.68 19.29
N TYR A 150 1.98 -1.86 19.31
CA TYR A 150 2.31 -2.59 20.54
C TYR A 150 3.81 -2.70 20.73
N ASN A 151 4.24 -2.65 21.99
CA ASN A 151 5.60 -2.99 22.40
C ASN A 151 5.76 -4.51 22.61
N GLN A 152 6.95 -4.92 23.08
CA GLN A 152 7.29 -6.33 23.32
C GLN A 152 6.38 -7.02 24.36
N ASP A 153 5.86 -6.27 25.33
CA ASP A 153 4.97 -6.77 26.37
C ASP A 153 3.50 -6.79 25.94
N ARG A 154 3.23 -6.55 24.65
CA ARG A 154 1.88 -6.40 24.07
C ARG A 154 1.06 -5.28 24.70
N THR A 155 1.74 -4.26 25.21
CA THR A 155 1.10 -3.02 25.68
C THR A 155 0.97 -2.07 24.51
N VAL A 156 -0.21 -1.44 24.37
CA VAL A 156 -0.45 -0.38 23.39
C VAL A 156 0.40 0.83 23.78
N ILE A 157 1.28 1.24 22.87
CA ILE A 157 2.16 2.42 23.03
C ILE A 157 1.76 3.58 22.11
N TYR A 158 0.92 3.30 21.11
CA TYR A 158 0.29 4.30 20.25
C TYR A 158 -1.05 3.78 19.74
N GLU A 159 -2.03 4.66 19.62
CA GLU A 159 -3.32 4.37 19.02
C GLU A 159 -3.85 5.60 18.29
N GLU A 160 -4.54 5.39 17.18
CA GLU A 160 -5.16 6.44 16.40
C GLU A 160 -6.33 5.89 15.59
N SER A 161 -7.40 6.67 15.45
CA SER A 161 -8.52 6.35 14.57
C SER A 161 -8.59 7.38 13.45
N PHE A 162 -8.79 6.88 12.24
CA PHE A 162 -8.95 7.66 11.03
C PHE A 162 -10.34 7.41 10.45
#